data_AF-A0A4Q2T6A3-F1
#
_entry.id   AF-A0A4Q2T6A3-F1
#
_cell.length_a   1.000
_cell.length_b   1.000
_cell.length_c   1.000
_cell.angle_alpha   90.00
_cell.angle_beta   90.00
_cell.angle_gamma   90.00
#
_symmetry.space_group_name_H-M   'P 1'
#
loop_
_entity.id
_entity.type
_entity.pdbx_description
1 polymer ?
#
loop_
_entity_poly.entity_id
_entity_poly.type
_entity_poly.pdbx_seq_one_letter_code
_entity_poly.pdbx_strand_id
1 'polypeptide(L)'
;MNRTAVTALIAVGQLALVGVAVAPQLSARTLGDTYLMKVAPLDPIDPFRGAYVALDYPDLRHDDSQSFGNPGLGTLEDGEEGAVYVTLVEEDGVWAADAWTRERPEDGPYLACDDRSWQIRCGIESFFLPQDEARETEQLLSDGAVAEVRIDGRGNAAVVDVRAP
;
A
#
# COMPACT_ATOMS: atom_id res chain seq x y z
N MET A 1 -14.04 10.78 41.73
CA MET A 1 -14.30 10.43 40.32
C MET A 1 -14.83 9.00 40.29
N ASN A 2 -15.97 8.74 39.63
CA ASN A 2 -16.57 7.41 39.61
C ASN A 2 -15.66 6.45 38.81
N ARG A 3 -15.13 5.41 39.46
CA ARG A 3 -14.16 4.48 38.85
C ARG A 3 -14.68 3.87 37.55
N THR A 4 -15.97 3.56 37.48
CA THR A 4 -16.59 3.01 36.27
C THR A 4 -16.59 4.00 35.11
N ALA A 5 -16.85 5.28 35.38
CA ALA A 5 -16.81 6.33 34.36
C ALA A 5 -15.40 6.53 33.80
N VAL A 6 -14.38 6.46 34.66
CA VAL A 6 -12.97 6.54 34.25
C VAL A 6 -12.59 5.34 33.38
N THR A 7 -12.95 4.12 33.79
CA THR A 7 -12.68 2.91 33.01
C THR A 7 -13.38 2.95 31.65
N ALA A 8 -14.64 3.38 31.59
CA ALA A 8 -15.38 3.51 30.34
C ALA A 8 -14.71 4.52 29.39
N LEU A 9 -14.27 5.67 29.92
CA LEU A 9 -13.58 6.69 29.12
C LEU A 9 -12.26 6.17 28.55
N ILE A 10 -11.48 5.42 29.33
CA ILE A 10 -10.25 4.79 28.85
C ILE A 10 -10.55 3.77 27.74
N ALA A 11 -11.54 2.90 27.94
CA ALA A 11 -11.92 1.89 26.96
C ALA A 11 -12.38 2.50 25.63
N VAL A 12 -13.19 3.57 25.68
CA VAL A 12 -13.59 4.34 24.49
C VAL A 12 -12.38 4.97 23.81
N GLY A 13 -11.46 5.55 24.58
CA GLY A 13 -10.21 6.10 24.04
C GLY A 13 -9.37 5.05 23.32
N GLN A 14 -9.24 3.85 23.88
CA GLN A 14 -8.51 2.75 23.23
C GLN A 14 -9.19 2.29 21.94
N LEU A 15 -10.52 2.16 21.93
CA LEU A 15 -11.27 1.83 20.72
C LEU A 15 -11.12 2.90 19.63
N ALA A 16 -11.10 4.18 20.01
CA ALA A 16 -10.88 5.27 19.08
C ALA A 16 -9.49 5.19 18.43
N LEU A 17 -8.45 4.86 19.19
CA LEU A 17 -7.09 4.69 18.65
C LEU A 17 -7.01 3.55 17.64
N VAL A 18 -7.67 2.42 17.91
CA VAL A 18 -7.77 1.31 16.95
C VAL A 18 -8.50 1.76 15.68
N GLY A 19 -9.62 2.49 15.84
CA GLY A 19 -10.37 3.06 14.71
C GLY A 19 -9.52 3.98 13.84
N VAL A 20 -8.71 4.85 14.44
CA VAL A 20 -7.78 5.74 13.72
C VAL A 20 -6.72 4.93 12.96
N ALA A 21 -6.18 3.88 13.57
CA ALA A 21 -5.13 3.06 12.95
C ALA A 21 -5.61 2.34 11.69
N VAL A 22 -6.87 1.86 11.66
CA VAL A 22 -7.42 1.12 10.51
C VAL A 22 -8.17 2.01 9.51
N ALA A 23 -8.44 3.26 9.86
CA ALA A 23 -9.26 4.16 9.04
C ALA A 23 -8.74 4.33 7.60
N PRO A 24 -7.42 4.48 7.32
CA PRO A 24 -6.91 4.58 5.95
C PRO A 24 -7.20 3.33 5.10
N GLN A 25 -6.89 2.17 5.65
CA GLN A 25 -7.09 0.87 4.99
C GLN A 25 -8.58 0.57 4.78
N LEU A 26 -9.44 1.00 5.70
CA LEU A 26 -10.90 0.84 5.57
C LEU A 26 -11.49 1.83 4.56
N SER A 27 -11.04 3.09 4.55
CA SER A 27 -11.55 4.09 3.60
C SER A 27 -11.20 3.72 2.17
N ALA A 28 -9.97 3.26 1.91
CA ALA A 28 -9.56 2.69 0.64
C ALA A 28 -10.51 1.55 0.19
N ARG A 29 -10.77 0.58 1.07
CA ARG A 29 -11.62 -0.59 0.79
C ARG A 29 -13.12 -0.32 0.72
N THR A 30 -13.61 0.83 1.15
CA THR A 30 -15.06 1.10 1.18
C THR A 30 -15.44 2.19 0.21
N LEU A 31 -14.62 3.22 0.10
CA LEU A 31 -14.89 4.42 -0.70
C LEU A 31 -13.97 4.55 -1.91
N GLY A 32 -12.92 3.73 -2.02
CA GLY A 32 -11.94 3.84 -3.10
C GLY A 32 -12.42 3.25 -4.42
N ASP A 33 -11.98 3.86 -5.52
CA ASP A 33 -12.13 3.33 -6.86
C ASP A 33 -11.05 2.28 -7.14
N THR A 34 -11.26 1.40 -8.12
CA THR A 34 -10.37 0.26 -8.41
C THR A 34 -9.40 0.62 -9.53
N TYR A 35 -8.12 0.38 -9.27
CA TYR A 35 -7.00 0.62 -10.18
C TYR A 35 -6.22 -0.67 -10.36
N LEU A 36 -5.90 -0.98 -11.60
CA LEU A 36 -5.11 -2.17 -11.96
C LEU A 36 -3.65 -1.78 -12.04
N MET A 37 -2.78 -2.47 -11.30
CA MET A 37 -1.35 -2.17 -11.26
C MET A 37 -0.56 -3.42 -11.58
N LYS A 38 0.45 -3.29 -12.43
CA LYS A 38 1.36 -4.40 -12.71
C LYS A 38 2.20 -4.70 -11.49
N VAL A 39 2.32 -5.98 -11.15
CA VAL A 39 3.10 -6.44 -10.01
C VAL A 39 4.12 -7.50 -10.43
N ALA A 40 5.26 -7.47 -9.74
CA ALA A 40 6.32 -8.45 -9.85
C ALA A 40 6.49 -9.17 -8.50
N PRO A 41 6.95 -10.44 -8.53
CA PRO A 41 7.22 -11.18 -7.31
C PRO A 41 8.40 -10.55 -6.57
N LEU A 42 8.21 -10.30 -5.28
CA LEU A 42 9.31 -9.97 -4.39
C LEU A 42 9.41 -11.07 -3.33
N ASP A 43 10.49 -11.86 -3.37
CA ASP A 43 10.72 -13.05 -2.52
C ASP A 43 10.39 -12.83 -1.03
N PRO A 44 9.37 -13.52 -0.46
CA PRO A 44 9.13 -13.45 0.97
C PRO A 44 8.78 -14.83 1.58
N ILE A 45 9.73 -15.45 2.28
CA ILE A 45 9.37 -16.34 3.41
C ILE A 45 9.74 -15.64 4.72
N ASP A 46 8.73 -15.20 5.46
CA ASP A 46 8.87 -14.82 6.87
C ASP A 46 8.06 -15.77 7.77
N PRO A 47 8.72 -16.64 8.56
CA PRO A 47 8.03 -17.63 9.39
C PRO A 47 7.28 -17.02 10.60
N PHE A 48 7.41 -15.72 10.87
CA PHE A 48 6.84 -15.05 12.05
C PHE A 48 5.75 -14.01 11.72
N ARG A 49 5.66 -13.54 10.46
CA ARG A 49 4.67 -12.54 10.01
C ARG A 49 3.39 -13.13 9.42
N GLY A 50 3.30 -14.45 9.32
CA GLY A 50 2.17 -15.16 8.70
C GLY A 50 2.28 -15.22 7.18
N ALA A 51 1.23 -15.69 6.50
CA ALA A 51 1.20 -15.70 5.04
C ALA A 51 0.88 -14.31 4.50
N TYR A 52 1.85 -13.73 3.81
CA TYR A 52 1.65 -12.54 3.01
C TYR A 52 2.55 -12.65 1.79
N VAL A 53 2.15 -11.96 0.73
CA VAL A 53 2.94 -11.83 -0.48
C VAL A 53 3.46 -10.40 -0.53
N ALA A 54 4.77 -10.24 -0.65
CA ALA A 54 5.37 -8.94 -0.91
C ALA A 54 5.25 -8.64 -2.41
N LEU A 55 4.76 -7.44 -2.71
CA LEU A 55 4.49 -7.01 -4.08
C LEU A 55 5.49 -5.92 -4.45
N ASP A 56 6.21 -6.14 -5.56
CA ASP A 56 6.97 -5.10 -6.23
C ASP A 56 6.13 -4.48 -7.35
N TYR A 57 6.25 -3.16 -7.54
CA TYR A 57 5.46 -2.40 -8.51
C TYR A 57 6.40 -1.71 -9.49
N PRO A 58 6.88 -2.40 -10.53
CA PRO A 58 7.91 -1.88 -11.43
C PRO A 58 7.54 -0.54 -12.07
N ASP A 59 6.27 -0.38 -12.44
CA ASP A 59 5.78 0.83 -13.11
C ASP A 59 5.45 1.98 -12.13
N LEU A 60 5.64 1.77 -10.82
CA LEU A 60 5.46 2.80 -9.79
C LEU A 60 6.78 3.26 -9.16
N ARG A 61 7.91 2.71 -9.58
CA ARG A 61 9.20 3.00 -8.96
C ARG A 61 9.74 4.36 -9.38
N HIS A 62 10.29 5.08 -8.41
CA HIS A 62 10.91 6.37 -8.65
C HIS A 62 12.32 6.24 -9.24
N ASP A 63 13.04 5.17 -8.90
CA ASP A 63 14.42 4.93 -9.31
C ASP A 63 14.69 3.45 -9.69
N ASP A 64 15.88 3.22 -10.26
CA ASP A 64 16.37 1.89 -10.62
C ASP A 64 16.84 1.05 -9.40
N SER A 65 16.67 1.53 -8.16
CA SER A 65 17.11 0.79 -6.96
C SER A 65 16.30 -0.50 -6.78
N GLN A 66 16.90 -1.65 -7.12
CA GLN A 66 16.22 -2.93 -6.96
C GLN A 66 15.86 -3.15 -5.49
N SER A 67 14.60 -3.50 -5.23
CA SER A 67 14.14 -3.97 -3.92
C SER A 67 14.85 -5.29 -3.58
N PHE A 68 16.06 -5.22 -3.03
CA PHE A 68 16.76 -6.42 -2.54
C PHE A 68 16.16 -6.82 -1.18
N GLY A 69 15.11 -7.64 -1.22
CA GLY A 69 14.51 -8.26 -0.04
C GLY A 69 13.62 -7.33 0.79
N ASN A 70 13.28 -6.13 0.32
CA ASN A 70 12.28 -5.30 0.96
C ASN A 70 11.49 -4.47 -0.04
N PRO A 71 10.15 -4.54 -0.01
CA PRO A 71 9.33 -3.85 -0.98
C PRO A 71 9.31 -2.34 -0.71
N GLY A 72 9.22 -1.58 -1.80
CA GLY A 72 9.14 -0.13 -1.79
C GLY A 72 9.28 0.44 -3.20
N LEU A 73 9.07 1.75 -3.33
CA LEU A 73 9.08 2.43 -4.63
C LEU A 73 10.41 3.19 -4.91
N GLY A 74 11.50 2.81 -4.24
CA GLY A 74 12.78 3.53 -4.32
C GLY A 74 12.89 4.65 -3.29
N THR A 75 13.71 5.66 -3.58
CA THR A 75 14.03 6.78 -2.66
C THR A 75 13.89 8.13 -3.35
N LEU A 76 13.48 9.16 -2.61
CA LEU A 76 13.40 10.53 -3.11
C LEU A 76 14.57 11.35 -2.56
N GLU A 77 15.57 11.67 -3.39
CA GLU A 77 16.78 12.41 -2.97
C GLU A 77 16.59 13.94 -3.08
N ASP A 78 15.50 14.48 -2.51
CA ASP A 78 15.20 15.91 -2.51
C ASP A 78 15.63 16.66 -1.23
N GLY A 79 16.14 15.91 -0.24
CA GLY A 79 16.58 16.45 1.05
C GLY A 79 15.46 16.68 2.06
N GLU A 80 14.24 16.21 1.77
CA GLU A 80 13.08 16.23 2.67
C GLU A 80 12.66 14.80 3.06
N GLU A 81 11.92 14.67 4.16
CA GLU A 81 11.34 13.40 4.61
C GLU A 81 9.90 13.63 5.08
N GLY A 82 9.00 12.70 4.79
CA GLY A 82 7.60 12.75 5.19
C GLY A 82 6.65 12.28 4.10
N ALA A 83 5.59 13.06 3.88
CA ALA A 83 4.56 12.70 2.92
C ALA A 83 5.09 12.84 1.48
N VAL A 84 4.79 11.83 0.67
CA VAL A 84 5.02 11.82 -0.78
C VAL A 84 3.71 11.44 -1.44
N TYR A 85 3.33 12.12 -2.51
CA TYR A 85 2.18 11.76 -3.31
C TYR A 85 2.63 11.34 -4.70
N VAL A 86 2.14 10.19 -5.15
CA VAL A 86 2.44 9.63 -6.47
C VAL A 86 1.20 9.75 -7.32
N THR A 87 1.20 10.67 -8.28
CA THR A 87 0.13 10.80 -9.27
C THR A 87 0.18 9.63 -10.25
N LEU A 88 -0.98 9.19 -10.71
CA LEU A 88 -1.10 7.99 -11.54
C LEU A 88 -1.60 8.33 -12.95
N VAL A 89 -1.05 7.64 -13.94
CA VAL A 89 -1.47 7.67 -15.35
C VAL A 89 -1.83 6.26 -15.82
N GLU A 90 -2.85 6.16 -16.66
CA GLU A 90 -3.25 4.89 -17.26
C GLU A 90 -2.47 4.64 -18.56
N GLU A 91 -1.78 3.50 -18.61
CA GLU A 91 -1.01 3.02 -19.75
C GLU A 91 -1.40 1.56 -20.04
N ASP A 92 -1.86 1.28 -21.27
CA ASP A 92 -2.24 -0.08 -21.70
C ASP A 92 -3.23 -0.82 -20.78
N GLY A 93 -4.12 -0.09 -20.09
CA GLY A 93 -5.14 -0.65 -19.20
C GLY A 93 -4.66 -0.98 -17.77
N VAL A 94 -3.41 -0.61 -17.45
CA VAL A 94 -2.87 -0.60 -16.09
C VAL A 94 -2.42 0.80 -15.70
N TRP A 95 -2.25 1.06 -14.41
CA TRP A 95 -1.87 2.35 -13.87
C TRP A 95 -0.40 2.35 -13.46
N ALA A 96 0.32 3.37 -13.92
CA ALA A 96 1.72 3.63 -13.65
C ALA A 96 1.89 4.99 -12.93
N ALA A 97 3.09 5.25 -12.42
CA ALA A 97 3.41 6.52 -11.79
C ALA A 97 3.71 7.59 -12.85
N ASP A 98 3.11 8.76 -12.70
CA ASP A 98 3.32 9.92 -13.56
C ASP A 98 4.33 10.90 -12.93
N ALA A 99 4.03 11.36 -11.72
CA ALA A 99 4.88 12.28 -10.98
C ALA A 99 4.84 12.07 -9.45
N TRP A 100 5.95 12.41 -8.79
CA TRP A 100 6.14 12.39 -7.35
C TRP A 100 6.19 13.82 -6.83
N THR A 101 5.36 14.14 -5.84
CA THR A 101 5.22 15.49 -5.30
C THR A 101 5.07 15.47 -3.77
N ARG A 102 5.54 16.54 -3.12
CA ARG A 102 5.34 16.78 -1.68
C ARG A 102 4.01 17.48 -1.39
N GLU A 103 3.47 18.18 -2.38
CA GLU A 103 2.17 18.83 -2.29
C GLU A 103 1.08 17.88 -2.75
N ARG A 104 0.00 17.78 -1.96
CA ARG A 104 -1.11 16.89 -2.24
C ARG A 104 -1.80 17.31 -3.55
N PRO A 105 -1.96 16.40 -4.54
CA PRO A 105 -2.69 16.72 -5.76
C PRO A 105 -4.13 17.14 -5.49
N GLU A 106 -4.62 18.14 -6.25
CA GLU A 106 -6.01 18.60 -6.18
C GLU A 106 -6.95 17.70 -7.00
N ASP A 107 -6.45 17.16 -8.10
CA ASP A 107 -7.21 16.38 -9.08
C ASP A 107 -6.49 15.09 -9.46
N GLY A 108 -7.28 14.14 -9.96
CA GLY A 108 -6.80 12.86 -10.47
C GLY A 108 -6.49 11.82 -9.38
N PRO A 109 -6.24 10.57 -9.80
CA PRO A 109 -5.85 9.50 -8.89
C PRO A 109 -4.40 9.66 -8.45
N TYR A 110 -4.15 9.45 -7.16
CA TYR A 110 -2.81 9.47 -6.61
C TYR A 110 -2.71 8.54 -5.39
N LEU A 111 -1.50 8.08 -5.08
CA LEU A 111 -1.18 7.35 -3.87
C LEU A 111 -0.63 8.31 -2.81
N ALA A 112 -1.09 8.17 -1.58
CA ALA A 112 -0.51 8.85 -0.42
C ALA A 112 0.52 7.92 0.23
N CYS A 113 1.78 8.32 0.16
CA CYS A 113 2.94 7.54 0.57
C CYS A 113 3.76 8.29 1.62
N ASP A 114 4.71 7.60 2.24
CA ASP A 114 5.66 8.17 3.20
C ASP A 114 7.07 7.65 2.90
N ASP A 115 8.06 8.53 2.97
CA ASP A 115 9.47 8.22 2.72
C ASP A 115 10.35 8.41 3.97
N ARG A 116 9.76 8.42 5.17
CA ARG A 116 10.55 8.40 6.42
C ARG A 116 11.22 7.05 6.66
N SER A 117 10.82 6.03 5.89
CA SER A 117 11.55 4.78 5.80
C SER A 117 12.68 4.91 4.79
N TRP A 118 13.49 3.86 4.69
CA TRP A 118 14.57 3.77 3.71
C TRP A 118 14.08 3.56 2.26
N GLN A 119 12.77 3.40 2.07
CA GLN A 119 12.08 3.28 0.79
C GLN A 119 10.75 4.02 0.91
N ILE A 120 10.26 4.58 -0.20
CA ILE A 120 8.90 5.14 -0.31
C ILE A 120 7.90 4.00 -0.13
N ARG A 121 6.91 4.21 0.75
CA ARG A 121 5.87 3.23 1.13
C ARG A 121 4.48 3.83 0.94
N CYS A 122 3.63 3.15 0.20
CA CYS A 122 2.24 3.55 -0.05
C CYS A 122 1.22 2.62 0.63
N GLY A 123 1.67 1.56 1.30
CA GLY A 123 0.80 0.62 2.04
C GLY A 123 0.20 -0.47 1.16
N ILE A 124 0.71 -0.64 -0.06
CA ILE A 124 0.28 -1.64 -1.06
C ILE A 124 1.34 -2.72 -1.31
N GLU A 125 2.48 -2.61 -0.64
CA GLU A 125 3.66 -3.47 -0.79
C GLU A 125 3.47 -4.88 -0.20
N SER A 126 2.39 -5.11 0.54
CA SER A 126 2.12 -6.38 1.24
C SER A 126 0.66 -6.76 1.11
N PHE A 127 0.41 -7.98 0.64
CA PHE A 127 -0.92 -8.54 0.52
C PHE A 127 -1.07 -9.76 1.44
N PHE A 128 -1.95 -9.63 2.44
CA PHE A 128 -2.14 -10.65 3.47
C PHE A 128 -3.21 -11.64 3.04
N LEU A 129 -2.86 -12.92 2.99
CA LEU A 129 -3.69 -13.99 2.47
C LEU A 129 -3.62 -15.21 3.40
N PRO A 130 -4.62 -16.11 3.36
CA PRO A 130 -4.45 -17.47 3.87
C PRO A 130 -3.22 -18.16 3.26
N GLN A 131 -2.61 -19.09 4.01
CA GLN A 131 -1.35 -19.75 3.61
C GLN A 131 -1.40 -20.43 2.25
N ASP A 132 -2.52 -21.07 1.92
CA ASP A 132 -2.66 -21.78 0.64
C ASP A 132 -2.81 -20.78 -0.53
N GLU A 133 -3.62 -19.73 -0.35
CA GLU A 133 -3.81 -18.65 -1.33
C GLU A 133 -2.52 -17.84 -1.58
N ALA A 134 -1.72 -17.61 -0.53
CA ALA A 134 -0.44 -16.92 -0.67
C ALA A 134 0.52 -17.69 -1.59
N ARG A 135 0.61 -19.03 -1.44
CA ARG A 135 1.44 -19.88 -2.31
C ARG A 135 0.98 -19.91 -3.76
N GLU A 136 -0.34 -19.86 -3.99
CA GLU A 136 -0.89 -19.77 -5.34
C GLU A 136 -0.59 -18.41 -5.96
N THR A 137 -0.71 -17.34 -5.18
CA THR A 137 -0.41 -15.97 -5.62
C THR A 137 1.08 -15.78 -5.94
N GLU A 138 1.99 -16.36 -5.16
CA GLU A 138 3.44 -16.37 -5.45
C GLU A 138 3.76 -17.05 -6.80
N GLN A 139 3.08 -18.15 -7.11
CA GLN A 139 3.21 -18.83 -8.40
C GLN A 139 2.69 -17.95 -9.54
N LEU A 140 1.52 -17.34 -9.36
CA LEU A 140 0.91 -16.40 -10.31
C LEU A 140 1.84 -15.23 -10.64
N LEU A 141 2.53 -14.68 -9.65
CA LEU A 141 3.47 -13.57 -9.84
C LEU A 141 4.66 -13.94 -10.72
N SER A 142 5.08 -15.22 -10.76
CA SER A 142 6.22 -15.65 -11.56
C SER A 142 5.99 -15.47 -13.07
N ASP A 143 4.74 -15.53 -13.51
CA ASP A 143 4.33 -15.34 -14.91
C ASP A 143 3.94 -13.88 -15.22
N GLY A 144 4.04 -12.99 -14.22
CA GLY A 144 3.50 -11.63 -14.24
C GLY A 144 2.04 -11.61 -13.80
N ALA A 145 1.69 -10.65 -12.93
CA ALA A 145 0.33 -10.50 -12.42
C ALA A 145 -0.09 -9.02 -12.35
N VAL A 146 -1.38 -8.82 -12.15
CA VAL A 146 -1.99 -7.50 -11.95
C VAL A 146 -2.67 -7.49 -10.59
N ALA A 147 -2.31 -6.51 -9.77
CA ALA A 147 -2.97 -6.24 -8.51
C ALA A 147 -4.17 -5.32 -8.73
N GLU A 148 -5.29 -5.67 -8.12
CA GLU A 148 -6.42 -4.76 -7.93
C GLU A 148 -6.18 -3.94 -6.66
N VAL A 149 -6.00 -2.64 -6.84
CA VAL A 149 -5.74 -1.71 -5.74
C VAL A 149 -6.90 -0.72 -5.66
N ARG A 150 -7.51 -0.60 -4.48
CA ARG A 150 -8.52 0.42 -4.22
C ARG A 150 -7.90 1.66 -3.64
N ILE A 151 -8.18 2.82 -4.23
CA ILE A 151 -7.62 4.12 -3.84
C ILE A 151 -8.76 5.10 -3.54
N ASP A 152 -8.80 5.65 -2.32
CA ASP A 152 -9.79 6.67 -1.97
C ASP A 152 -9.37 8.08 -2.41
N GLY A 153 -10.28 9.06 -2.34
CA GLY A 153 -9.99 10.46 -2.71
C GLY A 153 -8.98 11.17 -1.80
N ARG A 154 -8.36 10.46 -0.83
CA ARG A 154 -7.24 10.94 -0.03
C ARG A 154 -5.92 10.26 -0.39
N GLY A 155 -5.93 9.33 -1.35
CA GLY A 155 -4.79 8.53 -1.78
C GLY A 155 -4.49 7.35 -0.86
N ASN A 156 -5.38 7.03 0.09
CA ASN A 156 -5.22 5.81 0.87
C ASN A 156 -5.47 4.62 -0.04
N ALA A 157 -4.55 3.67 -0.02
CA ALA A 157 -4.57 2.54 -0.94
C ALA A 157 -4.64 1.20 -0.20
N ALA A 158 -5.28 0.23 -0.84
CA ALA A 158 -5.43 -1.11 -0.32
C ALA A 158 -5.48 -2.13 -1.47
N VAL A 159 -4.58 -3.11 -1.44
CA VAL A 159 -4.69 -4.29 -2.31
C VAL A 159 -5.91 -5.10 -1.90
N VAL A 160 -6.75 -5.44 -2.88
CA VAL A 160 -7.95 -6.26 -2.68
C VAL A 160 -7.87 -7.61 -3.37
N ASP A 161 -7.12 -7.70 -4.47
CA ASP A 161 -6.93 -8.95 -5.21
C ASP A 161 -5.62 -8.91 -6.02
N VAL A 162 -5.10 -10.08 -6.40
CA VAL A 162 -3.99 -10.25 -7.33
C VAL A 162 -4.34 -11.37 -8.29
N ARG A 163 -4.32 -11.07 -9.60
CA ARG A 163 -4.77 -12.00 -10.64
C ARG A 163 -3.82 -12.02 -11.84
N ALA A 164 -4.00 -13.01 -12.71
CA ALA A 164 -3.33 -13.06 -14.00
C ALA A 164 -3.66 -11.80 -14.83
N PRO A 165 -2.73 -11.34 -15.68
CA PRO A 165 -2.90 -10.15 -16.53
C PRO A 165 -4.05 -10.27 -17.53
#